data_AF-A0A9E6JY26-F1
#
_entry.id   AF-A0A9E6JY26-F1
#
_cell.length_a   1.000
_cell.length_b   1.000
_cell.length_c   1.000
_cell.angle_alpha   90.00
_cell.angle_beta   90.00
_cell.angle_gamma   90.00
#
_symmetry.space_group_name_H-M   'P 1'
#
loop_
_entity.id
_entity.type
_entity.pdbx_description
1 polymer ?
#
loop_
_entity_poly.entity_id
_entity_poly.type
_entity_poly.pdbx_seq_one_letter_code
_entity_poly.pdbx_strand_id
1 'polypeptide(L)'
;MLNLVARIVLLTHSCFIIWALFGGFVARNNTTTLIVQLLCVSWGLITTWFGVPCPLTLLEKWLLAAASSPVYEGECLPHYLWEPWSIPQGPTLAISMLLLLLLLNGAAYYPLLRKRMSHND
;
A
#
# COMPACT_ATOMS: atom_id res chain seq x y z
N MET A 1 -4.47 -20.45 13.37
CA MET A 1 -3.49 -20.75 12.30
C MET A 1 -3.90 -19.94 11.08
N LEU A 2 -3.04 -19.08 10.52
CA LEU A 2 -3.40 -18.38 9.27
C LEU A 2 -3.51 -19.39 8.13
N ASN A 3 -4.63 -19.38 7.41
CA ASN A 3 -4.82 -20.16 6.19
C ASN A 3 -3.78 -19.74 5.13
N LEU A 4 -3.36 -20.67 4.26
CA LEU A 4 -2.34 -20.40 3.23
C LEU A 4 -2.69 -19.18 2.36
N VAL A 5 -3.98 -19.04 2.03
CA VAL A 5 -4.52 -17.90 1.28
C VAL A 5 -4.27 -16.57 1.99
N ALA A 6 -4.59 -16.50 3.28
CA ALA A 6 -4.37 -15.30 4.10
C ALA A 6 -2.88 -14.92 4.17
N ARG A 7 -1.99 -15.91 4.24
CA ARG A 7 -0.53 -15.66 4.22
C ARG A 7 -0.07 -15.08 2.88
N ILE A 8 -0.59 -15.58 1.76
CA ILE A 8 -0.26 -15.07 0.42
C ILE A 8 -0.76 -13.64 0.25
N VAL A 9 -2.00 -13.37 0.67
CA VAL A 9 -2.56 -12.01 0.61
C VAL A 9 -1.76 -11.06 1.50
N LEU A 10 -1.46 -11.45 2.74
CA LEU A 10 -0.67 -10.62 3.66
C LEU A 10 0.71 -10.33 3.10
N LEU A 11 1.42 -11.34 2.58
CA LEU A 11 2.73 -11.15 1.94
C LEU A 11 2.63 -10.23 0.72
N THR A 12 1.62 -10.44 -0.14
CA THR A 12 1.41 -9.60 -1.33
C THR A 12 1.08 -8.16 -0.93
N HIS A 13 0.29 -7.98 0.13
CA HIS A 13 -0.06 -6.66 0.67
C HIS A 13 1.16 -5.97 1.26
N SER A 14 1.98 -6.67 2.05
CA SER A 14 3.24 -6.15 2.58
C SER A 14 4.20 -5.78 1.45
N CYS A 15 4.32 -6.61 0.40
CA CYS A 15 5.10 -6.29 -0.79
C CYS A 15 4.55 -5.04 -1.50
N PHE A 16 3.24 -4.88 -1.62
CA PHE A 16 2.61 -3.69 -2.19
C PHE A 16 2.96 -2.42 -1.38
N ILE A 17 2.88 -2.48 -0.05
CA ILE A 17 3.26 -1.34 0.81
C ILE A 17 4.74 -1.02 0.65
N ILE A 18 5.62 -2.01 0.75
CA ILE A 18 7.07 -1.83 0.59
C ILE A 18 7.37 -1.21 -0.78
N TRP A 19 6.72 -1.69 -1.83
CA TRP A 19 6.84 -1.12 -3.16
C TRP A 19 6.31 0.31 -3.22
N ALA A 20 5.12 0.60 -2.69
CA ALA A 20 4.58 1.96 -2.67
C ALA A 20 5.48 2.95 -1.89
N LEU A 21 6.20 2.50 -0.86
CA LEU A 21 7.12 3.33 -0.08
C LEU A 21 8.49 3.52 -0.75
N PHE A 22 9.09 2.44 -1.26
CA PHE A 22 10.49 2.44 -1.74
C PHE A 22 10.65 2.33 -3.25
N GLY A 23 9.59 1.97 -3.97
CA GLY A 23 9.59 1.76 -5.40
C GLY A 23 9.97 3.00 -6.19
N GLY A 24 9.72 4.21 -5.68
CA GLY A 24 10.18 5.47 -6.29
C GLY A 24 11.72 5.57 -6.43
N PHE A 25 12.48 4.96 -5.53
CA PHE A 25 13.94 4.93 -5.61
C PHE A 25 14.44 3.92 -6.66
N VAL A 26 13.72 2.80 -6.82
CA VAL A 26 14.05 1.73 -7.79
C VAL A 26 13.56 2.08 -9.20
N ALA A 27 12.41 2.73 -9.30
CA ALA A 27 11.74 3.11 -10.55
C ALA A 27 12.49 4.17 -11.37
N ARG A 28 13.54 4.77 -10.79
CA ARG A 28 14.33 5.85 -11.41
C ARG A 28 14.93 5.48 -12.76
N ASN A 29 15.14 4.19 -13.02
CA ASN A 29 15.79 3.68 -14.23
C ASN A 29 14.84 3.09 -15.28
N ASN A 30 13.52 2.98 -15.02
CA ASN A 30 12.59 2.34 -15.97
C ASN A 30 11.19 2.98 -15.92
N THR A 31 10.73 3.51 -17.05
CA THR A 31 9.41 4.13 -17.21
C THR A 31 8.27 3.19 -16.81
N THR A 32 8.39 1.90 -17.10
CA THR A 32 7.36 0.90 -16.73
C THR A 32 7.24 0.78 -15.21
N THR A 33 8.38 0.69 -14.52
CA THR A 33 8.45 0.61 -13.06
C THR A 33 7.94 1.90 -12.41
N LEU A 34 8.15 3.05 -13.06
CA LEU A 34 7.64 4.35 -12.62
C LEU A 34 6.12 4.46 -12.77
N ILE A 35 5.56 3.94 -13.87
CA ILE A 35 4.09 3.85 -14.05
C ILE A 35 3.48 2.93 -12.99
N VAL A 36 4.05 1.75 -12.75
CA VAL A 36 3.58 0.82 -11.71
C VAL A 36 3.65 1.47 -10.34
N GLN A 37 4.74 2.17 -10.02
CA GLN A 37 4.88 2.91 -8.77
C GLN A 37 3.79 3.99 -8.61
N LEU A 38 3.56 4.78 -9.65
CA LEU A 38 2.52 5.82 -9.63
C LEU A 38 1.14 5.21 -9.42
N LEU A 39 0.80 4.13 -10.13
CA LEU A 39 -0.46 3.42 -9.93
C LEU A 39 -0.61 2.93 -8.48
N CYS A 40 0.45 2.35 -7.90
CA CYS A 40 0.45 1.92 -6.50
C CYS A 40 0.23 3.08 -5.52
N VAL A 41 0.94 4.20 -5.72
CA VAL A 41 0.80 5.39 -4.85
C VAL A 41 -0.58 6.04 -4.99
N SER A 42 -1.06 6.21 -6.22
CA SER A 42 -2.41 6.73 -6.49
C SER A 42 -3.48 5.85 -5.86
N TRP A 43 -3.32 4.53 -5.96
CA TRP A 43 -4.25 3.59 -5.33
C TRP A 43 -4.20 3.67 -3.81
N GLY A 44 -3.00 3.76 -3.21
CA GLY A 44 -2.84 4.02 -1.79
C GLY A 44 -3.60 5.27 -1.34
N LEU A 45 -3.44 6.38 -2.08
CA LEU A 45 -4.17 7.63 -1.83
C LEU A 45 -5.70 7.44 -1.89
N ILE A 46 -6.21 6.75 -2.91
CA ILE A 46 -7.64 6.51 -3.08
C ILE A 46 -8.19 5.68 -1.92
N THR A 47 -7.49 4.60 -1.54
CA THR A 47 -7.94 3.74 -0.44
C THR A 47 -7.96 4.50 0.89
N THR A 48 -6.94 5.32 1.16
CA THR A 48 -6.91 6.13 2.40
C THR A 48 -7.94 7.25 2.40
N TRP A 49 -8.20 7.91 1.27
CA TRP A 49 -9.12 9.04 1.20
C TRP A 49 -10.58 8.62 1.14
N PHE A 50 -10.91 7.61 0.33
CA PHE A 50 -12.28 7.13 0.17
C PHE A 50 -12.67 6.04 1.17
N GLY A 51 -11.71 5.55 1.99
CA GLY A 51 -11.95 4.43 2.91
C GLY A 51 -12.34 3.15 2.16
N VAL A 52 -11.92 3.02 0.90
CA VAL A 52 -12.26 1.88 0.06
C VAL A 52 -11.36 0.72 0.44
N PRO A 53 -11.93 -0.49 0.68
CA PRO A 53 -11.14 -1.65 1.02
C PRO A 53 -10.14 -1.96 -0.09
N CYS A 54 -8.91 -2.25 0.30
CA CYS A 54 -7.87 -2.69 -0.63
C CYS A 54 -8.40 -3.84 -1.51
N PRO A 55 -8.18 -3.83 -2.85
CA PRO A 55 -8.66 -4.87 -3.75
C PRO A 55 -8.10 -6.25 -3.37
N LEU A 56 -6.94 -6.28 -2.70
CA LEU A 56 -6.38 -7.50 -2.12
C LEU A 56 -7.23 -8.08 -0.99
N THR A 57 -7.86 -7.24 -0.18
CA THR A 57 -8.82 -7.64 0.85
C THR A 57 -10.07 -8.24 0.20
N LEU A 58 -10.58 -7.62 -0.88
CA LEU A 58 -11.70 -8.16 -1.64
C LEU A 58 -11.37 -9.54 -2.24
N LEU A 59 -10.16 -9.69 -2.78
CA LEU A 59 -9.69 -10.97 -3.32
C LEU A 59 -9.57 -12.04 -2.22
N GLU A 60 -9.07 -11.69 -1.03
CA GLU A 60 -9.02 -12.62 0.11
C GLU A 60 -10.42 -13.08 0.51
N LYS A 61 -11.35 -12.14 0.68
CA LYS A 61 -12.73 -12.46 1.06
C LYS A 61 -13.42 -13.33 0.02
N TRP A 62 -13.16 -13.07 -1.27
CA TRP A 62 -13.67 -13.90 -2.35
C TRP A 62 -13.11 -15.33 -2.31
N LEU A 63 -11.81 -15.49 -2.03
CA LEU A 63 -11.17 -16.80 -1.89
C LEU A 63 -11.64 -17.53 -0.61
N LEU A 64 -11.83 -16.83 0.51
CA LEU A 64 -12.37 -17.39 1.74
C LEU A 64 -13.82 -17.87 1.55
N ALA A 65 -14.65 -17.08 0.87
CA ALA A 65 -16.01 -17.45 0.51
C ALA A 65 -16.03 -18.68 -0.42
N ALA A 66 -15.15 -18.72 -1.43
CA ALA A 66 -15.01 -19.87 -2.32
C ALA A 66 -14.53 -21.14 -1.57
N ALA A 67 -13.74 -20.98 -0.51
CA ALA A 67 -13.28 -22.07 0.35
C ALA A 67 -14.27 -22.45 1.48
N SER A 68 -15.50 -21.92 1.46
CA SER A 68 -16.50 -22.10 2.55
C SER A 68 -15.96 -21.78 3.94
N SER A 69 -14.97 -20.89 4.01
CA SER A 69 -14.34 -20.45 5.25
C SER A 69 -15.06 -19.23 5.81
N PRO A 70 -15.06 -19.01 7.13
CA PRO A 70 -15.67 -17.83 7.71
C PRO A 70 -15.00 -16.56 7.16
N VAL A 71 -15.82 -15.68 6.58
CA VAL A 71 -15.39 -14.37 6.09
C VAL A 71 -15.49 -13.38 7.24
N TYR A 72 -14.42 -12.62 7.48
CA TYR A 72 -14.37 -11.63 8.56
C TYR A 72 -14.82 -10.23 8.06
N GLU A 73 -15.35 -9.44 8.99
CA GLU A 73 -15.73 -8.03 8.80
C GLU A 73 -14.48 -7.13 8.86
N GLY A 74 -14.41 -6.07 8.05
CA GLY A 74 -13.25 -5.16 8.01
C GLY A 74 -12.16 -5.55 7.01
N GLU A 75 -10.95 -4.99 7.16
CA GLU A 75 -9.82 -5.22 6.22
C GLU A 75 -8.76 -6.19 6.75
N CYS A 76 -7.96 -6.75 5.85
CA CYS A 76 -6.92 -7.75 6.13
C CYS A 76 -5.86 -7.25 7.14
N LEU A 77 -5.33 -6.04 6.96
CA LEU A 77 -4.35 -5.47 7.89
C LEU A 77 -4.92 -5.26 9.32
N PRO A 78 -6.07 -4.59 9.49
CA PRO A 78 -6.78 -4.54 10.76
C PRO A 78 -6.88 -5.88 11.46
N HIS A 79 -7.39 -6.88 10.75
CA HIS A 79 -7.74 -8.17 11.30
C HIS A 79 -6.52 -8.99 11.73
N TYR A 80 -5.45 -8.99 10.91
CA TYR A 80 -4.27 -9.83 11.17
C TYR A 80 -3.13 -9.11 11.91
N LEU A 81 -3.04 -7.79 11.85
CA LEU A 81 -1.94 -7.01 12.43
C LEU A 81 -2.40 -6.08 13.54
N TRP A 82 -3.45 -5.27 13.31
CA TRP A 82 -3.82 -4.23 14.28
C TRP A 82 -4.57 -4.78 15.48
N GLU A 83 -5.49 -5.72 15.29
CA GLU A 83 -6.23 -6.38 16.38
C GLU A 83 -5.28 -7.14 17.33
N PRO A 84 -4.34 -7.99 16.86
CA PRO A 84 -3.42 -8.70 17.76
C PRO A 84 -2.44 -7.79 18.48
N TRP A 85 -1.97 -6.71 17.83
CA TRP A 85 -1.00 -5.78 18.41
C TRP A 85 -1.63 -4.57 19.10
N SER A 86 -2.96 -4.51 19.21
CA SER A 86 -3.68 -3.37 19.79
C SER A 86 -3.28 -2.02 19.17
N ILE A 87 -3.04 -1.99 17.86
CA ILE A 87 -2.67 -0.76 17.15
C ILE A 87 -3.93 0.12 17.03
N PRO A 88 -3.90 1.36 17.55
CA PRO A 88 -5.06 2.24 17.51
C PRO A 88 -5.43 2.57 16.08
N GLN A 89 -6.63 2.16 15.69
CA GLN A 89 -7.20 2.49 14.39
C GLN A 89 -7.90 3.83 14.45
N GLY A 90 -7.85 4.58 13.36
CA GLY A 90 -8.50 5.88 13.28
C GLY A 90 -7.87 6.82 12.26
N PRO A 91 -8.45 8.02 12.12
CA PRO A 91 -8.01 9.02 11.14
C PRO A 91 -6.55 9.42 11.35
N THR A 92 -6.06 9.42 12.59
CA THR A 92 -4.66 9.75 12.89
C THR A 92 -3.69 8.76 12.25
N LEU A 93 -3.94 7.45 12.37
CA LEU A 93 -3.09 6.43 11.73
C LEU A 93 -3.11 6.56 10.20
N ALA A 94 -4.31 6.74 9.63
CA ALA A 94 -4.49 6.94 8.20
C ALA A 94 -3.70 8.16 7.68
N ILE A 95 -3.81 9.29 8.38
CA ILE A 95 -3.07 10.53 8.06
C ILE A 95 -1.56 10.30 8.21
N SER A 96 -1.10 9.64 9.28
CA SER A 96 0.32 9.33 9.46
C SER A 96 0.88 8.47 8.33
N MET A 97 0.15 7.45 7.87
CA MET A 97 0.56 6.63 6.74
C MET A 97 0.58 7.43 5.43
N LEU A 98 -0.40 8.31 5.21
CA LEU A 98 -0.46 9.17 4.03
C LEU A 98 0.71 10.17 4.00
N LEU A 99 1.01 10.80 5.13
CA LEU A 99 2.16 11.69 5.28
C LEU A 99 3.48 10.94 5.05
N LEU A 100 3.62 9.73 5.60
CA LEU A 100 4.80 8.89 5.40
C LEU A 100 4.99 8.52 3.91
N LEU A 101 3.90 8.12 3.24
CA LEU A 101 3.91 7.80 1.81
C LEU A 101 4.33 9.00 0.97
N LEU A 102 3.76 10.17 1.23
CA LEU A 102 4.09 11.42 0.54
C LEU A 102 5.53 11.86 0.79
N LEU A 103 6.01 11.77 2.03
CA LEU A 103 7.35 12.22 2.41
C LEU A 103 8.44 11.33 1.79
N LEU A 104 8.26 10.00 1.82
CA LEU A 104 9.21 9.07 1.22
C LEU A 104 9.23 9.18 -0.32
N ASN A 105 8.06 9.23 -0.97
CA ASN A 105 8.00 9.41 -2.42
C ASN A 105 8.51 10.80 -2.83
N GLY A 106 8.16 11.85 -2.09
CA GLY A 106 8.68 13.21 -2.32
C GLY A 106 10.20 13.25 -2.24
N ALA A 107 10.81 12.62 -1.23
CA ALA A 107 12.26 12.49 -1.11
C ALA A 107 12.88 11.69 -2.28
N ALA A 108 12.22 10.64 -2.75
CA ALA A 108 12.67 9.85 -3.90
C ALA A 108 12.69 10.66 -5.21
N TYR A 109 11.66 11.49 -5.44
CA TYR A 109 11.53 12.30 -6.66
C TYR A 109 12.28 13.64 -6.59
N TYR A 110 12.57 14.18 -5.40
CA TYR A 110 13.27 15.45 -5.19
C TYR A 110 14.56 15.63 -6.03
N PRO A 111 15.52 14.67 -6.03
CA PRO A 111 16.73 14.81 -6.83
C PRO A 111 16.48 14.66 -8.34
N LEU A 112 15.35 14.08 -8.77
CA LEU A 112 14.94 14.03 -10.18
C LEU A 112 14.42 15.40 -10.66
N LEU A 113 13.66 16.09 -9.80
CA LEU A 113 13.12 17.42 -10.05
C LEU A 113 14.21 18.51 -10.06
N ARG A 114 15.16 18.46 -9.11
CA ARG A 114 16.32 19.38 -9.10
C ARG A 114 17.15 19.32 -10.39
N LYS A 115 17.37 18.12 -10.93
CA LYS A 115 18.17 17.92 -12.16
C LYS A 115 17.51 18.52 -13.40
N ARG A 116 16.17 18.56 -13.42
CA ARG A 116 15.40 19.14 -14.53
C ARG A 116 15.36 20.67 -14.47
N MET A 117 15.42 21.24 -13.26
CA MET A 117 15.47 22.68 -13.06
C MET A 117 16.83 23.28 -13.44
N SER A 118 17.95 22.59 -13.19
CA SER A 118 19.28 23.11 -13.56
C SER A 118 19.68 22.91 -15.02
N HIS A 119 18.83 22.27 -15.84
CA HIS A 119 19.10 22.07 -17.28
C HIS A 119 18.29 23.06 -18.16
N ASN A 120 17.47 23.90 -17.53
CA ASN A 120 16.70 24.97 -18.16
C ASN A 120 17.31 26.37 -17.92
N ASP A 121 18.50 26.44 -17.32
CA ASP A 121 19.34 27.64 -17.20
C ASP A 121 20.52 27.52 -18.18
#